data_AF-A0A9N9PQ76-F1
#
_entry.id   AF-A0A9N9PQ76-F1
#
_cell.length_a   1.000
_cell.length_b   1.000
_cell.length_c   1.000
_cell.angle_alpha   90.00
_cell.angle_beta   90.00
_cell.angle_gamma   90.00
#
_symmetry.space_group_name_H-M   'P 1'
#
loop_
_entity.id
_entity.type
_entity.pdbx_description
1 polymer ?
#
loop_
_entity_poly.entity_id
_entity_poly.type
_entity_poly.pdbx_seq_one_letter_code
_entity_poly.pdbx_strand_id
1 'polypeptide(L)'
;MQFSAALVMAFATLSIAAPLSTRALGTKTYNELSISGGTAGDGEAEALAKLDVGSDFAAVSKEDIKFLNDVNDLGNAAEKEGFNPLIESATGDEKIAAANGKTKNKILKLMASVLELKAEGAQGKDTTAKLAEEQKKLDGNIAKDKANAGQPSTAVEFEGTAGGEAGGVKKEAKAKGKEAKTKSKEAKDTKA
;
A
#
# COMPACT_ATOMS: atom_id res chain seq x y z
N MET A 1 42.52 17.01 65.59
CA MET A 1 41.38 17.72 64.98
C MET A 1 41.82 18.34 63.66
N GLN A 2 40.99 18.71 62.68
CA GLN A 2 39.64 18.36 62.18
C GLN A 2 39.48 19.23 60.89
N PHE A 3 38.88 18.84 59.78
CA PHE A 3 38.41 17.54 59.27
C PHE A 3 38.51 17.58 57.71
N SER A 4 38.44 16.43 57.03
CA SER A 4 38.36 16.38 55.56
C SER A 4 37.01 16.87 55.03
N ALA A 5 36.99 17.46 53.82
CA ALA A 5 35.80 17.48 52.96
C ALA A 5 36.18 17.71 51.48
N ALA A 6 36.27 16.63 50.69
CA ALA A 6 36.27 16.73 49.23
C ALA A 6 34.81 16.79 48.74
N LEU A 7 34.41 17.90 48.12
CA LEU A 7 33.05 18.05 47.60
C LEU A 7 32.96 17.48 46.18
N VAL A 8 32.56 16.20 46.07
CA VAL A 8 32.22 15.57 44.79
C VAL A 8 30.81 15.99 44.39
N MET A 9 30.68 16.89 43.41
CA MET A 9 29.40 17.18 42.77
C MET A 9 29.02 16.03 41.82
N ALA A 10 28.10 15.17 42.26
CA ALA A 10 27.49 14.16 41.40
C ALA A 10 26.38 14.80 40.53
N PHE A 11 26.65 14.95 39.22
CA PHE A 11 25.62 15.28 38.24
C PHE A 11 24.69 14.07 38.01
N ALA A 12 23.52 14.08 38.64
CA ALA A 12 22.45 13.14 38.34
C ALA A 12 21.63 13.66 37.14
N THR A 13 22.06 13.34 35.92
CA THR A 13 21.25 13.60 34.72
C THR A 13 20.07 12.63 34.67
N LEU A 14 18.87 13.10 35.03
CA LEU A 14 17.64 12.34 34.78
C LEU A 14 17.38 12.29 33.27
N SER A 15 17.76 11.19 32.63
CA SER A 15 17.31 10.86 31.29
C SER A 15 15.81 10.55 31.34
N ILE A 16 14.97 11.57 31.09
CA ILE A 16 13.56 11.35 30.80
C ILE A 16 13.51 10.62 29.46
N ALA A 17 13.33 9.30 29.51
CA ALA A 17 12.96 8.51 28.35
C ALA A 17 11.54 8.94 27.95
N ALA A 18 11.45 9.96 27.08
CA ALA A 18 10.20 10.31 26.43
C ALA A 18 9.66 9.05 25.74
N PRO A 19 8.35 8.76 25.83
CA PRO A 19 7.78 7.65 25.08
C PRO A 19 8.08 7.89 23.61
N LEU A 20 8.81 6.94 23.00
CA LEU A 20 8.95 6.88 21.57
C LEU A 20 7.56 6.58 21.01
N SER A 21 6.81 7.63 20.66
CA SER A 21 5.62 7.47 19.83
C SER A 21 6.05 6.75 18.57
N THR A 22 5.66 5.48 18.47
CA THR A 22 5.76 4.73 17.23
C THR A 22 5.06 5.56 16.15
N ARG A 23 5.76 5.77 15.03
CA ARG A 23 5.27 6.65 13.97
C ARG A 23 4.04 5.99 13.36
N ALA A 24 2.87 6.54 13.65
CA ALA A 24 1.68 6.26 12.87
C ALA A 24 2.00 6.54 11.38
N LEU A 25 1.77 5.58 10.50
CA LEU A 25 1.92 5.70 9.04
C LEU A 25 1.07 6.85 8.45
N GLY A 26 0.10 7.30 9.24
CA GLY A 26 -0.75 8.46 9.00
C GLY A 26 -1.92 8.12 8.09
N THR A 27 -2.55 9.15 7.55
CA THR A 27 -3.58 8.99 6.51
C THR A 27 -2.90 9.10 5.15
N LYS A 28 -3.15 8.13 4.24
CA LYS A 28 -2.63 8.14 2.86
C LYS A 28 -3.70 7.71 1.87
N THR A 29 -3.77 8.37 0.72
CA THR A 29 -4.61 7.91 -0.41
C THR A 29 -4.02 6.67 -1.07
N TYR A 30 -4.84 5.92 -1.81
CA TYR A 30 -4.33 4.81 -2.63
C TYR A 30 -3.28 5.28 -3.64
N ASN A 31 -3.44 6.45 -4.27
CA ASN A 31 -2.50 6.91 -5.29
C ASN A 31 -1.13 7.29 -4.67
N GLU A 32 -1.10 7.82 -3.44
CA GLU A 32 0.16 8.02 -2.68
C GLU A 32 0.81 6.69 -2.26
N LEU A 33 0.00 5.67 -1.96
CA LEU A 33 0.46 4.33 -1.58
C LEU A 33 0.93 3.51 -2.78
N SER A 34 0.31 3.68 -3.94
CA SER A 34 0.49 2.83 -5.12
C SER A 34 1.96 2.74 -5.55
N ILE A 35 2.31 1.54 -6.02
CA ILE A 35 3.63 1.18 -6.54
C ILE A 35 3.53 0.61 -7.97
N SER A 36 2.36 0.73 -8.59
CA SER A 36 2.05 0.04 -9.86
C SER A 36 2.62 0.68 -11.11
N GLY A 37 3.09 1.93 -11.02
CA GLY A 37 3.70 2.64 -12.15
C GLY A 37 5.16 2.28 -12.42
N GLY A 38 5.67 2.81 -13.53
CA GLY A 38 7.09 2.75 -13.90
C GLY A 38 7.48 1.42 -14.54
N THR A 39 8.32 0.67 -13.85
CA THR A 39 8.95 -0.56 -14.34
C THR A 39 8.74 -1.68 -13.33
N ALA A 40 8.59 -2.92 -13.82
CA ALA A 40 8.56 -4.11 -12.97
C ALA A 40 9.98 -4.49 -12.48
N GLY A 41 10.06 -5.18 -11.34
CA GLY A 41 11.28 -5.78 -10.79
C GLY A 41 11.55 -5.47 -9.32
N ASP A 42 11.19 -4.25 -8.87
CA ASP A 42 11.53 -3.70 -7.55
C ASP A 42 10.33 -3.60 -6.59
N GLY A 43 9.18 -4.20 -6.92
CA GLY A 43 7.92 -4.02 -6.19
C GLY A 43 7.97 -4.44 -4.71
N GLU A 44 8.88 -5.34 -4.33
CA GLU A 44 9.14 -5.70 -2.92
C GLU A 44 9.73 -4.52 -2.13
N ALA A 45 10.77 -3.88 -2.68
CA ALA A 45 11.45 -2.75 -2.04
C ALA A 45 10.55 -1.51 -2.02
N GLU A 46 9.82 -1.25 -3.10
CA GLU A 46 8.83 -0.18 -3.17
C GLU A 46 7.69 -0.37 -2.15
N ALA A 47 7.18 -1.61 -1.97
CA ALA A 47 6.14 -1.89 -0.98
C ALA A 47 6.64 -1.66 0.45
N LEU A 48 7.84 -2.13 0.79
CA LEU A 48 8.46 -1.89 2.11
C LEU A 48 8.65 -0.39 2.38
N ALA A 49 9.11 0.38 1.39
CA ALA A 49 9.29 1.83 1.51
C ALA A 49 7.97 2.61 1.76
N LYS A 50 6.81 2.04 1.41
CA LYS A 50 5.48 2.62 1.68
C LYS A 50 4.85 2.18 3.01
N LEU A 51 5.31 1.07 3.59
CA LEU A 51 4.64 0.35 4.68
C LEU A 51 5.53 0.09 5.91
N ASP A 52 6.63 0.85 6.06
CA ASP A 52 7.59 0.67 7.16
C ASP A 52 6.96 0.93 8.54
N VAL A 53 6.71 -0.16 9.28
CA VAL A 53 6.27 -0.17 10.69
C VAL A 53 7.43 -0.40 11.68
N GLY A 54 8.68 -0.38 11.20
CA GLY A 54 9.86 -0.75 11.98
C GLY A 54 10.01 -2.26 12.20
N SER A 55 11.01 -2.63 13.00
CA SER A 55 11.38 -4.03 13.25
C SER A 55 10.78 -4.64 14.53
N ASP A 56 10.28 -3.82 15.46
CA ASP A 56 9.64 -4.30 16.69
C ASP A 56 8.13 -4.47 16.49
N PHE A 57 7.75 -5.66 16.01
CA PHE A 57 6.37 -6.02 15.74
C PHE A 57 5.46 -5.99 16.98
N ALA A 58 6.00 -6.12 18.20
CA ALA A 58 5.19 -6.03 19.41
C ALA A 58 4.76 -4.58 19.71
N ALA A 59 5.59 -3.61 19.35
CA ALA A 59 5.37 -2.17 19.58
C ALA A 59 4.49 -1.48 18.51
N VAL A 60 4.15 -2.17 17.41
CA VAL A 60 3.32 -1.61 16.32
C VAL A 60 1.96 -1.17 16.85
N SER A 61 1.54 0.06 16.53
CA SER A 61 0.31 0.64 17.06
C SER A 61 -0.94 -0.04 16.47
N LYS A 62 -2.09 0.07 17.16
CA LYS A 62 -3.36 -0.44 16.63
C LYS A 62 -3.79 0.32 15.38
N GLU A 63 -3.41 1.59 15.32
CA GLU A 63 -3.62 2.53 14.24
C GLU A 63 -2.83 2.09 12.98
N ASP A 64 -1.59 1.62 13.16
CA ASP A 64 -0.77 1.05 12.08
C ASP A 64 -1.26 -0.34 11.65
N ILE A 65 -1.69 -1.20 12.58
CA ILE A 65 -2.33 -2.48 12.23
C ILE A 65 -3.60 -2.22 11.40
N LYS A 66 -4.45 -1.25 11.79
CA LYS A 66 -5.61 -0.84 10.99
C LYS A 66 -5.18 -0.28 9.63
N PHE A 67 -4.14 0.55 9.57
CA PHE A 67 -3.62 1.10 8.32
C PHE A 67 -3.20 -0.02 7.36
N LEU A 68 -2.49 -1.04 7.84
CA LEU A 68 -2.07 -2.18 7.03
C LEU A 68 -3.27 -2.97 6.48
N ASN A 69 -4.32 -3.19 7.29
CA ASN A 69 -5.58 -3.76 6.78
C ASN A 69 -6.24 -2.85 5.73
N ASP A 70 -6.33 -1.54 5.99
CA ASP A 70 -6.91 -0.57 5.03
C ASP A 70 -6.16 -0.60 3.69
N VAL A 71 -4.83 -0.73 3.70
CA VAL A 71 -4.01 -0.91 2.48
C VAL A 71 -4.37 -2.22 1.77
N ASN A 72 -4.60 -3.32 2.50
CA ASN A 72 -5.03 -4.56 1.87
C ASN A 72 -6.39 -4.42 1.17
N ASP A 73 -7.37 -3.81 1.85
CA ASP A 73 -8.71 -3.55 1.32
C ASP A 73 -8.69 -2.62 0.10
N LEU A 74 -7.90 -1.54 0.14
CA LEU A 74 -7.69 -0.66 -1.02
C LEU A 74 -7.05 -1.41 -2.19
N GLY A 75 -6.02 -2.22 -1.94
CA GLY A 75 -5.39 -3.04 -2.97
C GLY A 75 -6.36 -4.05 -3.59
N ASN A 76 -7.25 -4.65 -2.79
CA ASN A 76 -8.33 -5.54 -3.25
C ASN A 76 -9.37 -4.81 -4.11
N ALA A 77 -9.71 -3.56 -3.76
CA ALA A 77 -10.66 -2.74 -4.51
C ALA A 77 -10.06 -2.26 -5.84
N ALA A 78 -8.82 -1.73 -5.82
CA ALA A 78 -8.08 -1.32 -7.00
C ALA A 78 -7.83 -2.49 -7.98
N GLU A 79 -7.64 -3.74 -7.49
CA GLU A 79 -7.62 -4.92 -8.38
C GLU A 79 -8.94 -5.11 -9.13
N LYS A 80 -10.08 -4.97 -8.44
CA LYS A 80 -11.41 -5.26 -8.98
C LYS A 80 -11.92 -4.16 -9.91
N GLU A 81 -11.73 -2.91 -9.52
CA GLU A 81 -12.36 -1.74 -10.14
C GLU A 81 -11.41 -0.97 -11.06
N GLY A 82 -10.09 -1.05 -10.83
CA GLY A 82 -9.05 -0.46 -11.69
C GLY A 82 -8.39 -1.47 -12.64
N PHE A 83 -7.64 -2.43 -12.08
CA PHE A 83 -6.79 -3.32 -12.89
C PHE A 83 -7.55 -4.35 -13.72
N ASN A 84 -8.65 -4.94 -13.22
CA ASN A 84 -9.42 -5.91 -14.00
C ASN A 84 -9.99 -5.26 -15.29
N PRO A 85 -10.73 -4.13 -15.25
CA PRO A 85 -11.20 -3.46 -16.45
C PRO A 85 -10.06 -3.00 -17.38
N LEU A 86 -8.94 -2.52 -16.82
CA LEU A 86 -7.78 -2.12 -17.63
C LEU A 86 -7.18 -3.32 -18.39
N ILE A 87 -6.98 -4.46 -17.74
CA ILE A 87 -6.44 -5.67 -18.38
C ILE A 87 -7.43 -6.29 -19.36
N GLU A 88 -8.73 -6.20 -19.11
CA GLU A 88 -9.79 -6.68 -20.02
C GLU A 88 -9.86 -5.84 -21.31
N SER A 89 -9.69 -4.52 -21.21
CA SER A 89 -9.74 -3.60 -22.35
C SER A 89 -8.41 -3.44 -23.11
N ALA A 90 -7.27 -3.62 -22.44
CA ALA A 90 -5.95 -3.48 -23.05
C ALA A 90 -5.55 -4.68 -23.94
N THR A 91 -4.69 -4.40 -24.93
CA THR A 91 -4.12 -5.40 -25.86
C THR A 91 -2.61 -5.22 -26.01
N GLY A 92 -1.92 -6.23 -26.54
CA GLY A 92 -0.46 -6.18 -26.75
C GLY A 92 0.33 -5.78 -25.50
N ASP A 93 1.31 -4.89 -25.69
CA ASP A 93 2.21 -4.42 -24.63
C ASP A 93 1.48 -3.63 -23.53
N GLU A 94 0.37 -2.96 -23.85
CA GLU A 94 -0.46 -2.27 -22.84
C GLU A 94 -1.06 -3.26 -21.84
N LYS A 95 -1.47 -4.45 -22.32
CA LYS A 95 -2.00 -5.52 -21.46
C LYS A 95 -0.92 -6.12 -20.58
N ILE A 96 0.31 -6.23 -21.09
CA ILE A 96 1.49 -6.66 -20.32
C ILE A 96 1.79 -5.63 -19.22
N ALA A 97 1.85 -4.34 -19.57
CA ALA A 97 2.11 -3.27 -18.62
C ALA A 97 1.02 -3.15 -17.53
N ALA A 98 -0.26 -3.35 -17.89
CA ALA A 98 -1.36 -3.42 -16.93
C ALA A 98 -1.29 -4.65 -16.00
N ALA A 99 -0.86 -5.81 -16.53
CA ALA A 99 -0.64 -7.02 -15.73
C ALA A 99 0.56 -6.89 -14.76
N ASN A 100 1.62 -6.19 -15.17
CA ASN A 100 2.76 -5.83 -14.32
C ASN A 100 2.31 -4.89 -13.20
N GLY A 101 1.56 -3.83 -13.52
CA GLY A 101 1.00 -2.90 -12.53
C GLY A 101 0.12 -3.60 -11.51
N LYS A 102 -0.72 -4.55 -11.95
CA LYS A 102 -1.53 -5.39 -11.06
C LYS A 102 -0.66 -6.30 -10.17
N THR A 103 0.47 -6.79 -10.67
CA THR A 103 1.40 -7.62 -9.90
C THR A 103 2.06 -6.80 -8.79
N LYS A 104 2.52 -5.58 -9.08
CA LYS A 104 3.03 -4.66 -8.05
C LYS A 104 1.95 -4.28 -7.03
N ASN A 105 0.70 -4.03 -7.44
CA ASN A 105 -0.43 -3.83 -6.50
C ASN A 105 -0.69 -5.04 -5.60
N LYS A 106 -0.52 -6.27 -6.11
CA LYS A 106 -0.59 -7.50 -5.29
C LYS A 106 0.55 -7.56 -4.28
N ILE A 107 1.77 -7.18 -4.65
CA ILE A 107 2.89 -7.14 -3.71
C ILE A 107 2.58 -6.15 -2.57
N LEU A 108 2.11 -4.94 -2.87
CA LEU A 108 1.73 -3.93 -1.88
C LEU A 108 0.71 -4.48 -0.86
N LYS A 109 -0.42 -5.00 -1.33
CA LYS A 109 -1.51 -5.46 -0.45
C LYS A 109 -1.10 -6.69 0.39
N LEU A 110 -0.32 -7.60 -0.20
CA LEU A 110 0.12 -8.83 0.48
C LEU A 110 1.24 -8.54 1.49
N MET A 111 2.13 -7.59 1.17
CA MET A 111 3.12 -7.06 2.12
C MET A 111 2.40 -6.44 3.33
N ALA A 112 1.35 -5.65 3.10
CA ALA A 112 0.55 -5.06 4.17
C ALA A 112 -0.02 -6.14 5.11
N SER A 113 -0.69 -7.17 4.58
CA SER A 113 -1.21 -8.27 5.41
C SER A 113 -0.12 -9.13 6.07
N VAL A 114 1.05 -9.30 5.44
CA VAL A 114 2.17 -10.00 6.08
C VAL A 114 2.72 -9.21 7.27
N LEU A 115 2.82 -7.88 7.17
CA LEU A 115 3.24 -7.02 8.28
C LEU A 115 2.18 -6.96 9.39
N GLU A 116 0.90 -6.89 9.02
CA GLU A 116 -0.25 -6.94 9.93
C GLU A 116 -0.23 -8.24 10.76
N LEU A 117 -0.13 -9.39 10.10
CA LEU A 117 -0.11 -10.70 10.76
C LEU A 117 1.14 -10.95 11.62
N LYS A 118 2.27 -10.31 11.29
CA LYS A 118 3.48 -10.31 12.12
C LYS A 118 3.28 -9.48 13.39
N ALA A 119 2.69 -8.28 13.28
CA ALA A 119 2.34 -7.44 14.43
C ALA A 119 1.31 -8.11 15.35
N GLU A 120 0.22 -8.61 14.78
CA GLU A 120 -0.80 -9.37 15.51
C GLU A 120 -0.23 -10.62 16.21
N GLY A 121 0.67 -11.35 15.54
CA GLY A 121 1.36 -12.51 16.10
C GLY A 121 2.28 -12.15 17.27
N ALA A 122 3.07 -11.08 17.13
CA ALA A 122 3.91 -10.55 18.20
C ALA A 122 3.09 -10.03 19.40
N GLN A 123 1.85 -9.62 19.18
CA GLN A 123 0.87 -9.22 20.20
C GLN A 123 0.02 -10.39 20.74
N GLY A 124 0.37 -11.63 20.40
CA GLY A 124 -0.20 -12.84 21.02
C GLY A 124 -1.44 -13.42 20.34
N LYS A 125 -1.81 -12.99 19.13
CA LYS A 125 -2.81 -13.70 18.31
C LYS A 125 -2.15 -14.89 17.60
N ASP A 126 -2.86 -16.00 17.40
CA ASP A 126 -2.38 -17.06 16.52
C ASP A 126 -2.62 -16.66 15.05
N THR A 127 -1.57 -16.15 14.41
CA THR A 127 -1.56 -15.82 12.98
C THR A 127 -0.82 -16.84 12.13
N THR A 128 -0.28 -17.91 12.74
CA THR A 128 0.78 -18.77 12.16
C THR A 128 0.42 -19.33 10.78
N ALA A 129 -0.76 -19.96 10.65
CA ALA A 129 -1.19 -20.57 9.39
C ALA A 129 -1.50 -19.52 8.31
N LYS A 130 -2.18 -18.43 8.68
CA LYS A 130 -2.55 -17.34 7.76
C LYS A 130 -1.31 -16.57 7.28
N LEU A 131 -0.34 -16.34 8.16
CA LEU A 131 0.94 -15.72 7.83
C LEU A 131 1.73 -16.57 6.80
N ALA A 132 1.79 -17.88 6.98
CA ALA A 132 2.43 -18.77 6.01
C ALA A 132 1.72 -18.77 4.64
N GLU A 133 0.39 -18.69 4.62
CA GLU A 133 -0.39 -18.58 3.38
C GLU A 133 -0.15 -17.24 2.65
N GLU A 134 -0.25 -16.11 3.36
CA GLU A 134 -0.04 -14.78 2.78
C GLU A 134 1.42 -14.55 2.36
N GLN A 135 2.40 -15.03 3.12
CA GLN A 135 3.82 -15.00 2.73
C GLN A 135 4.05 -15.78 1.42
N LYS A 136 3.47 -16.99 1.28
CA LYS A 136 3.59 -17.77 0.04
C LYS A 136 2.93 -17.05 -1.17
N LYS A 137 1.83 -16.33 -0.96
CA LYS A 137 1.21 -15.49 -2.01
C LYS A 137 2.11 -14.31 -2.35
N LEU A 138 2.70 -13.65 -1.35
CA LEU A 138 3.62 -12.52 -1.51
C LEU A 138 4.85 -12.93 -2.33
N ASP A 139 5.56 -13.96 -1.89
CA ASP A 139 6.75 -14.51 -2.56
C ASP A 139 6.46 -14.85 -4.03
N GLY A 140 5.30 -15.47 -4.30
CA GLY A 140 4.86 -15.83 -5.64
C GLY A 140 4.49 -14.66 -6.55
N ASN A 141 4.24 -13.45 -6.02
CA ASN A 141 4.10 -12.23 -6.82
C ASN A 141 5.42 -11.46 -6.94
N ILE A 142 6.25 -11.44 -5.89
CA ILE A 142 7.63 -10.91 -5.93
C ILE A 142 8.44 -11.64 -7.00
N ALA A 143 8.35 -12.96 -7.08
CA ALA A 143 9.03 -13.74 -8.11
C ALA A 143 8.57 -13.40 -9.54
N LYS A 144 7.29 -13.05 -9.72
CA LYS A 144 6.74 -12.63 -11.04
C LYS A 144 7.19 -11.24 -11.44
N ASP A 145 7.19 -10.30 -10.50
CA ASP A 145 7.68 -8.94 -10.72
C ASP A 145 9.17 -8.96 -11.09
N LYS A 146 9.99 -9.72 -10.34
CA LYS A 146 11.42 -9.95 -10.66
C LYS A 146 11.64 -10.67 -11.99
N ALA A 147 10.78 -11.63 -12.37
CA ALA A 147 10.85 -12.27 -13.69
C ALA A 147 10.49 -11.32 -14.85
N ASN A 148 9.68 -10.30 -14.58
CA ASN A 148 9.30 -9.25 -15.54
C ASN A 148 10.18 -8.00 -15.43
N ALA A 149 11.33 -8.07 -14.74
CA ALA A 149 12.20 -6.93 -14.51
C ALA A 149 12.56 -6.18 -15.80
N GLY A 150 12.47 -4.85 -15.78
CA GLY A 150 12.73 -3.99 -16.94
C GLY A 150 11.53 -3.80 -17.89
N GLN A 151 10.44 -4.56 -17.73
CA GLN A 151 9.21 -4.35 -18.50
C GLN A 151 8.40 -3.15 -17.97
N PRO A 152 7.62 -2.45 -18.82
CA PRO A 152 6.73 -1.38 -18.38
C PRO A 152 5.69 -1.87 -17.38
N SER A 153 5.26 -0.98 -16.48
CA SER A 153 4.24 -1.21 -15.46
C SER A 153 3.29 -0.02 -15.37
N THR A 154 1.99 -0.25 -15.57
CA THR A 154 0.97 0.81 -15.63
C THR A 154 0.28 1.00 -14.28
N ALA A 155 0.29 2.23 -13.76
CA ALA A 155 -0.49 2.60 -12.59
C ALA A 155 -1.99 2.72 -12.93
N VAL A 156 -2.85 2.55 -11.91
CA VAL A 156 -4.25 2.97 -11.96
C VAL A 156 -4.48 4.04 -10.90
N GLU A 157 -5.20 5.10 -11.27
CA GLU A 157 -5.75 6.04 -10.30
C GLU A 157 -6.99 5.39 -9.66
N PHE A 158 -7.08 5.40 -8.33
CA PHE A 158 -8.22 4.83 -7.62
C PHE A 158 -8.53 5.63 -6.35
N GLU A 159 -9.81 5.97 -6.13
CA GLU A 159 -10.23 6.78 -4.99
C GLU A 159 -10.37 5.90 -3.72
N GLY A 160 -9.59 6.24 -2.69
CA GLY A 160 -9.67 5.58 -1.39
C GLY A 160 -8.54 6.00 -0.47
N THR A 161 -8.65 5.69 0.82
CA THR A 161 -7.74 6.23 1.84
C THR A 161 -7.54 5.24 2.99
N ALA A 162 -6.29 5.01 3.37
CA ALA A 162 -5.89 4.22 4.53
C ALA A 162 -5.59 5.12 5.72
N GLY A 163 -5.95 4.67 6.92
CA GLY A 163 -5.70 5.39 8.18
C GLY A 163 -6.66 6.56 8.45
N GLY A 164 -6.68 7.01 9.71
CA GLY A 164 -7.61 8.03 10.22
C GLY A 164 -9.00 7.49 10.57
N GLU A 165 -9.82 8.29 11.27
CA GLU A 165 -11.16 7.88 11.72
C GLU A 165 -12.13 7.51 10.57
N ALA A 166 -11.87 8.04 9.37
CA ALA A 166 -12.65 7.77 8.15
C ALA A 166 -11.91 6.86 7.15
N GLY A 167 -10.82 6.20 7.56
CA GLY A 167 -10.03 5.31 6.70
C GLY A 167 -10.86 4.12 6.18
N GLY A 168 -10.94 3.99 4.86
CA GLY A 168 -11.73 3.00 4.14
C GLY A 168 -11.90 3.32 2.65
N VAL A 169 -12.44 2.36 1.90
CA VAL A 169 -12.76 2.51 0.47
C VAL A 169 -14.06 3.31 0.31
N LYS A 170 -13.96 4.56 -0.16
CA LYS A 170 -15.14 5.31 -0.60
C LYS A 170 -15.65 4.74 -1.92
N LYS A 171 -16.79 4.04 -1.90
CA LYS A 171 -17.47 3.54 -3.09
C LYS A 171 -18.14 4.67 -3.89
N GLU A 172 -17.35 5.58 -4.48
CA GLU A 172 -17.84 6.52 -5.50
C GLU A 172 -17.36 6.10 -6.89
N ALA A 173 -18.19 5.30 -7.57
CA ALA A 173 -17.99 4.97 -8.97
C ALA A 173 -18.25 6.20 -9.86
N LYS A 174 -17.22 7.02 -10.10
CA LYS A 174 -17.27 8.12 -11.09
C LYS A 174 -16.69 7.71 -12.43
N ALA A 175 -17.55 7.10 -13.25
CA ALA A 175 -17.33 7.08 -14.69
C ALA A 175 -17.39 8.53 -15.23
N LYS A 176 -16.24 9.11 -15.58
CA LYS A 176 -16.17 10.37 -16.34
C LYS A 176 -15.18 10.25 -17.49
N GLY A 177 -15.70 9.84 -18.64
CA GLY A 177 -14.89 9.50 -19.81
C GLY A 177 -15.61 9.68 -21.15
N LYS A 178 -16.22 10.85 -21.39
CA LYS A 178 -16.30 11.48 -22.73
C LYS A 178 -16.97 12.85 -22.69
N GLU A 179 -16.18 13.90 -22.90
CA GLU A 179 -16.69 15.10 -23.56
C GLU A 179 -16.49 14.99 -25.09
N ALA A 180 -17.39 15.65 -25.81
CA ALA A 180 -17.28 16.16 -27.18
C ALA A 180 -16.60 15.30 -28.27
N LYS A 181 -17.41 14.82 -29.22
CA LYS A 181 -17.08 15.01 -30.64
C LYS A 181 -18.32 15.40 -31.45
N THR A 182 -18.41 16.69 -31.79
CA THR A 182 -19.50 17.27 -32.57
C THR A 182 -19.24 17.13 -34.08
N LYS A 183 -20.33 17.18 -34.86
CA LYS A 183 -20.48 17.51 -36.31
C LYS A 183 -20.56 16.40 -37.36
N SER A 184 -21.79 16.31 -37.89
CA SER A 184 -22.15 16.46 -39.33
C SER A 184 -22.02 15.31 -40.32
N LYS A 185 -23.18 14.69 -40.62
CA LYS A 185 -23.78 14.43 -41.96
C LYS A 185 -25.07 13.62 -41.75
N GLU A 186 -26.14 13.69 -42.55
CA GLU A 186 -26.48 14.52 -43.71
C GLU A 186 -28.02 14.56 -43.85
N ALA A 187 -28.57 15.54 -44.59
CA ALA A 187 -30.01 15.63 -44.79
C ALA A 187 -30.47 14.82 -46.02
N LYS A 188 -31.41 13.89 -45.83
CA LYS A 188 -32.46 13.51 -46.79
C LYS A 188 -33.41 12.52 -46.13
N ASP A 189 -34.69 12.86 -46.05
CA ASP A 189 -35.65 12.21 -46.93
C ASP A 189 -36.88 13.11 -47.15
N THR A 190 -37.36 13.08 -48.38
CA THR A 190 -38.52 13.81 -48.89
C THR A 190 -39.37 12.79 -49.64
N LYS A 191 -40.68 13.06 -49.76
CA LYS A 191 -41.72 12.22 -50.38
C LYS A 191 -42.19 11.04 -49.51
N ALA A 192 -43.49 10.79 -49.32
CA ALA A 192 -44.71 11.07 -50.12
C ALA A 192 -44.81 10.27 -51.43
#